data_AF-A0A2W5KEI4-F1
#
_entry.id   AF-A0A2W5KEI4-F1
#
_cell.length_a   1.000
_cell.length_b   1.000
_cell.length_c   1.000
_cell.angle_alpha   90.00
_cell.angle_beta   90.00
_cell.angle_gamma   90.00
#
_symmetry.space_group_name_H-M   'P 1'
#
loop_
_entity.id
_entity.type
_entity.pdbx_description
1 polymer ?
#
loop_
_entity_poly.entity_id
_entity_poly.type
_entity_poly.pdbx_seq_one_letter_code
_entity_poly.pdbx_strand_id
1 'polypeptide(L)'
;MRHCPARRPRLASRLVRALVLLASIACAMPAGATLVVGSDTLQGTPYATYREPGHDGWRFSCQTPCPIPLATLQSAANGFIAAKAQLMNLAGVDTVPSLAPVDIFFEGNSICPALPGASGYASTYQPYGSGSGQPVRAYACLFLWDRQQAGEIDYFTPASAGLASSQTLIVHEYAHSLFFTRHRYSYEDFVRYWSYLISGTVPLPQGACSESLITYMAPMIPALCRQFGAGDADFRDVMQRIDTLYQNGLGYHYPATSLAQLREAFDQRLDADTRALFLALGYRTQTVGMTYTPLPAGTNPPLYVYDMRMPNDTFGLYGSGLLSATIQLAEPGCVPSAPFVDFSLAFDLVQPGHRDYAPLPAPAFGGGLTLIYKFGDRAPNPGINPANYRFYRATAQCGSPSAIGWQEYPATIDHDTGYLTATIVQGGTYALMQPDVIARRGFE
;
A
#
# COMPACT_ATOMS: atom_id res chain seq x y z
N MET A 1 23.56 40.61 73.26
CA MET A 1 22.09 40.79 73.28
C MET A 1 21.62 41.32 71.93
N ARG A 2 20.94 40.51 71.12
CA ARG A 2 20.03 40.92 70.03
C ARG A 2 19.21 39.70 69.60
N HIS A 3 17.90 39.90 69.49
CA HIS A 3 16.85 38.90 69.43
C HIS A 3 16.76 38.11 68.11
N CYS A 4 16.48 36.81 68.22
CA CYS A 4 15.84 36.01 67.16
C CYS A 4 14.31 36.20 67.20
N PRO A 5 13.62 36.44 66.08
CA PRO A 5 12.17 36.30 66.02
C PRO A 5 11.79 34.88 65.56
N ALA A 6 10.96 34.23 66.38
CA ALA A 6 10.33 32.95 66.07
C ALA A 6 9.27 33.11 64.96
N ARG A 7 9.40 32.33 63.89
CA ARG A 7 8.35 32.17 62.86
C ARG A 7 7.35 31.10 63.30
N ARG A 8 6.08 31.50 63.43
CA ARG A 8 4.93 30.59 63.63
C ARG A 8 4.62 29.83 62.33
N PRO A 9 4.32 28.51 62.39
CA PRO A 9 3.90 27.75 61.21
C PRO A 9 2.41 28.02 60.92
N ARG A 10 2.11 28.51 59.71
CA ARG A 10 0.74 28.65 59.18
C ARG A 10 0.24 27.29 58.68
N LEU A 11 -0.41 26.52 59.56
CA LEU A 11 -1.04 25.23 59.23
C LEU A 11 -2.36 25.35 58.44
N ALA A 12 -2.98 26.53 58.37
CA ALA A 12 -4.31 26.70 57.79
C ALA A 12 -4.38 26.77 56.25
N SER A 13 -3.26 26.93 55.52
CA SER A 13 -3.30 27.12 54.05
C SER A 13 -3.13 25.84 53.22
N ARG A 14 -2.82 24.70 53.85
CA ARG A 14 -2.64 23.43 53.13
C ARG A 14 -3.93 22.63 52.98
N LEU A 15 -4.86 22.74 53.93
CA LEU A 15 -6.16 22.05 53.89
C LEU A 15 -7.11 22.62 52.82
N VAL A 16 -7.11 23.94 52.60
CA VAL A 16 -7.97 24.58 51.59
C VAL A 16 -7.49 24.27 50.16
N ARG A 17 -6.17 24.10 49.93
CA ARG A 17 -5.65 23.65 48.62
C ARG A 17 -5.90 22.16 48.35
N ALA A 18 -5.96 21.32 49.38
CA ALA A 18 -6.30 19.91 49.22
C ALA A 18 -7.78 19.69 48.87
N LEU A 19 -8.68 20.50 49.43
CA LEU A 19 -10.13 20.43 49.13
C LEU A 19 -10.51 20.99 47.75
N VAL A 20 -9.79 21.99 47.23
CA VAL A 20 -10.00 22.48 45.85
C VAL A 20 -9.44 21.53 44.78
N LEU A 21 -8.45 20.67 45.13
CA LEU A 21 -7.94 19.65 44.21
C LEU A 21 -8.84 18.40 44.11
N LEU A 22 -9.65 18.12 45.14
CA LEU A 22 -10.55 16.96 45.20
C LEU A 22 -11.88 17.20 44.47
N ALA A 23 -12.29 18.46 44.26
CA ALA A 23 -13.51 18.79 43.49
C ALA A 23 -13.31 18.79 41.96
N SER A 24 -12.07 18.68 41.47
CA SER A 24 -11.73 18.74 40.04
C SER A 24 -11.57 17.36 39.39
N ILE A 25 -11.76 16.27 40.15
CA ILE A 25 -11.71 14.89 39.65
C ILE A 25 -13.13 14.30 39.64
N ALA A 26 -14.12 15.11 39.25
CA ALA A 26 -15.25 14.55 38.54
C ALA A 26 -14.72 14.22 37.14
N CYS A 27 -14.09 13.05 36.99
CA CYS A 27 -13.91 12.45 35.68
C CYS A 27 -15.30 12.37 35.08
N ALA A 28 -15.63 13.32 34.20
CA ALA A 28 -16.75 13.18 33.30
C ALA A 28 -16.51 11.83 32.62
N MET A 29 -17.30 10.83 32.97
CA MET A 29 -17.28 9.59 32.20
C MET A 29 -17.52 10.03 30.76
N PRO A 30 -16.67 9.61 29.80
CA PRO A 30 -16.85 10.01 28.42
C PRO A 30 -18.30 9.72 28.05
N ALA A 31 -19.00 10.77 27.59
CA ALA A 31 -20.38 10.62 27.17
C ALA A 31 -20.42 9.48 26.15
N GLY A 32 -21.27 8.48 26.39
CA GLY A 32 -21.38 7.35 25.48
C GLY A 32 -21.77 7.83 24.07
N ALA A 33 -21.16 7.21 23.07
CA ALA A 33 -21.42 7.42 21.65
C ALA A 33 -22.93 7.37 21.38
N THR A 34 -23.44 8.45 20.80
CA THR A 34 -24.83 8.57 20.39
C THR A 34 -24.94 8.43 18.87
N LEU A 35 -25.06 7.19 18.43
CA LEU A 35 -25.17 6.86 17.01
C LEU A 35 -26.47 7.40 16.40
N VAL A 36 -26.34 8.24 15.38
CA VAL A 36 -27.43 8.66 14.50
C VAL A 36 -27.63 7.57 13.46
N VAL A 37 -28.84 7.02 13.41
CA VAL A 37 -29.25 6.00 12.44
C VAL A 37 -29.67 6.68 11.14
N GLY A 38 -29.12 6.19 10.03
CA GLY A 38 -29.53 6.55 8.68
C GLY A 38 -29.63 5.32 7.78
N SER A 39 -29.80 5.54 6.49
CA SER A 39 -29.84 4.50 5.48
C SER A 39 -28.97 4.88 4.28
N ASP A 40 -28.41 3.89 3.61
CA ASP A 40 -27.70 4.06 2.34
C ASP A 40 -27.98 2.85 1.42
N THR A 41 -27.77 3.01 0.12
CA THR A 41 -27.85 1.91 -0.85
C THR A 41 -26.46 1.67 -1.43
N LEU A 42 -25.87 0.53 -1.07
CA LEU A 42 -24.52 0.14 -1.48
C LEU A 42 -24.63 -0.98 -2.51
N GLN A 43 -24.10 -0.77 -3.71
CA GLN A 43 -24.21 -1.73 -4.83
C GLN A 43 -25.65 -2.25 -5.04
N GLY A 44 -26.64 -1.36 -4.94
CA GLY A 44 -28.06 -1.70 -5.13
C GLY A 44 -28.71 -2.42 -3.93
N THR A 45 -27.97 -2.71 -2.87
CA THR A 45 -28.48 -3.35 -1.65
C THR A 45 -28.71 -2.29 -0.56
N PRO A 46 -29.84 -2.30 0.17
CA PRO A 46 -30.09 -1.35 1.26
C PRO A 46 -29.32 -1.70 2.53
N TYR A 47 -28.73 -0.68 3.16
CA TYR A 47 -27.96 -0.77 4.39
C TYR A 47 -28.49 0.23 5.42
N ALA A 48 -28.51 -0.18 6.69
CA ALA A 48 -28.59 0.74 7.81
C ALA A 48 -27.20 1.29 8.10
N THR A 49 -27.10 2.59 8.36
CA THR A 49 -25.84 3.26 8.68
C THR A 49 -25.91 3.93 10.03
N TYR A 50 -24.81 3.93 10.76
CA TYR A 50 -24.72 4.47 12.12
C TYR A 50 -23.51 5.38 12.20
N ARG A 51 -23.74 6.64 12.54
CA ARG A 51 -22.70 7.68 12.59
C ARG A 51 -22.67 8.33 13.95
N GLU A 52 -21.48 8.58 14.48
CA GLU A 52 -21.33 9.42 15.65
C GLU A 52 -21.25 10.90 15.22
N PRO A 53 -22.10 11.79 15.76
CA PRO A 53 -21.98 13.23 15.51
C PRO A 53 -20.58 13.76 15.81
N GLY A 54 -20.01 14.52 14.87
CA GLY A 54 -18.65 15.08 15.00
C GLY A 54 -17.52 14.14 14.55
N HIS A 55 -17.84 12.93 14.08
CA HIS A 55 -16.88 11.94 13.57
C HIS A 55 -17.20 11.46 12.15
N ASP A 56 -17.36 12.40 11.21
CA ASP A 56 -17.86 12.14 9.84
C ASP A 56 -16.92 11.31 8.93
N GLY A 57 -15.70 11.01 9.36
CA GLY A 57 -14.71 10.24 8.58
C GLY A 57 -15.01 8.75 8.45
N TRP A 58 -15.93 8.22 9.25
CA TRP A 58 -16.29 6.79 9.26
C TRP A 58 -17.75 6.60 9.65
N ARG A 59 -18.27 5.40 9.39
CA ARG A 59 -19.58 4.96 9.88
C ARG A 59 -19.64 3.45 9.98
N PHE A 60 -20.52 2.93 10.82
CA PHE A 60 -20.88 1.52 10.78
C PHE A 60 -22.00 1.32 9.77
N SER A 61 -21.89 0.24 9.01
CA SER A 61 -22.85 -0.13 7.98
C SER A 61 -23.20 -1.60 8.15
N CYS A 62 -24.49 -1.94 8.08
CA CYS A 62 -24.96 -3.32 8.10
C CYS A 62 -26.14 -3.51 7.16
N GLN A 63 -26.21 -4.69 6.53
CA GLN A 63 -27.27 -4.97 5.56
C GLN A 63 -28.63 -4.96 6.26
N THR A 64 -29.64 -4.31 5.67
CA THR A 64 -30.98 -4.22 6.28
C THR A 64 -31.77 -5.53 6.10
N PRO A 65 -32.39 -6.08 7.17
CA PRO A 65 -32.38 -5.60 8.56
C PRO A 65 -31.06 -5.89 9.27
N CYS A 66 -30.57 -4.90 10.02
CA CYS A 66 -29.32 -5.03 10.76
C CYS A 66 -29.43 -6.10 11.86
N PRO A 67 -28.60 -7.16 11.85
CA PRO A 67 -28.70 -8.22 12.85
C PRO A 67 -28.05 -7.83 14.19
N ILE A 68 -27.27 -6.75 14.21
CA ILE A 68 -26.45 -6.35 15.36
C ILE A 68 -27.26 -5.44 16.30
N PRO A 69 -27.34 -5.75 17.60
CA PRO A 69 -27.98 -4.89 18.58
C PRO A 69 -27.36 -3.48 18.61
N LEU A 70 -28.19 -2.44 18.65
CA LEU A 70 -27.73 -1.05 18.70
C LEU A 70 -26.77 -0.78 19.87
N ALA A 71 -27.01 -1.40 21.03
CA ALA A 71 -26.13 -1.26 22.19
C ALA A 71 -24.71 -1.80 21.93
N THR A 72 -24.57 -2.88 21.15
CA THR A 72 -23.26 -3.39 20.72
C THR A 72 -22.58 -2.39 19.79
N LEU A 73 -23.30 -1.84 18.81
CA LEU A 73 -22.77 -0.82 17.91
C LEU A 73 -22.35 0.45 18.66
N GLN A 74 -23.15 0.93 19.61
CA GLN A 74 -22.80 2.07 20.46
C GLN A 74 -21.55 1.80 21.29
N SER A 75 -21.43 0.61 21.87
CA SER A 75 -20.22 0.20 22.60
C SER A 75 -19.00 0.17 21.66
N ALA A 76 -19.12 -0.41 20.47
CA ALA A 76 -18.03 -0.44 19.49
C ALA A 76 -17.62 0.97 19.05
N ALA A 77 -18.59 1.88 18.83
CA ALA A 77 -18.34 3.27 18.46
C ALA A 77 -17.53 4.00 19.53
N ASN A 78 -17.88 3.82 20.81
CA ASN A 78 -17.12 4.38 21.93
C ASN A 78 -15.66 3.98 21.92
N GLY A 79 -15.39 2.69 21.76
CA GLY A 79 -14.03 2.17 21.68
C GLY A 79 -13.29 2.72 20.44
N PHE A 80 -13.98 2.73 19.30
CA PHE A 80 -13.38 3.12 18.03
C PHE A 80 -13.06 4.62 17.96
N ILE A 81 -13.85 5.50 18.58
CA ILE A 81 -13.55 6.94 18.66
C ILE A 81 -12.19 7.17 19.33
N ALA A 82 -11.99 6.55 20.50
CA ALA A 82 -10.73 6.68 21.24
C ALA A 82 -9.57 6.04 20.48
N ALA A 83 -9.78 4.85 19.89
CA ALA A 83 -8.77 4.13 19.14
C ALA A 83 -8.36 4.85 17.84
N LYS A 84 -9.33 5.40 17.10
CA LYS A 84 -9.07 6.22 15.91
C LYS A 84 -8.29 7.48 16.28
N ALA A 85 -8.63 8.16 17.37
CA ALA A 85 -7.87 9.33 17.82
C ALA A 85 -6.40 8.99 18.09
N GLN A 86 -6.13 7.82 18.70
CA GLN A 86 -4.75 7.33 18.87
C GLN A 86 -4.08 6.98 17.54
N LEU A 87 -4.80 6.34 16.61
CA LEU A 87 -4.29 6.05 15.27
C LEU A 87 -3.92 7.33 14.52
N MET A 88 -4.75 8.36 14.59
CA MET A 88 -4.46 9.66 13.96
C MET A 88 -3.25 10.33 14.60
N ASN A 89 -3.08 10.18 15.91
CA ASN A 89 -1.85 10.62 16.56
C ASN A 89 -0.66 9.82 16.00
N LEU A 90 -0.67 8.50 15.99
CA LEU A 90 0.46 7.67 15.55
C LEU A 90 0.80 7.83 14.06
N ALA A 91 -0.19 7.83 13.17
CA ALA A 91 0.01 7.90 11.73
C ALA A 91 0.16 9.34 11.20
N GLY A 92 -0.39 10.32 11.90
CA GLY A 92 -0.34 11.74 11.50
C GLY A 92 -1.19 12.10 10.28
N VAL A 93 -1.92 11.13 9.71
CA VAL A 93 -2.77 11.25 8.52
C VAL A 93 -4.04 10.43 8.70
N ASP A 94 -5.13 10.81 8.02
CA ASP A 94 -6.39 10.05 7.97
C ASP A 94 -6.61 9.45 6.57
N THR A 95 -7.70 8.71 6.40
CA THR A 95 -8.23 8.33 5.09
C THR A 95 -8.32 9.54 4.17
N VAL A 96 -7.93 9.38 2.90
CA VAL A 96 -8.07 10.48 1.93
C VAL A 96 -9.54 10.92 1.83
N PRO A 97 -9.84 12.24 1.72
CA PRO A 97 -11.23 12.72 1.73
C PRO A 97 -12.11 12.10 0.64
N SER A 98 -11.52 11.76 -0.50
CA SER A 98 -12.21 11.11 -1.62
C SER A 98 -12.66 9.68 -1.35
N LEU A 99 -12.22 9.05 -0.24
CA LEU A 99 -12.63 7.71 0.17
C LEU A 99 -13.49 7.72 1.45
N ALA A 100 -13.77 8.90 2.02
CA ALA A 100 -14.56 9.06 3.23
C ALA A 100 -16.08 9.18 2.92
N PRO A 101 -16.97 8.79 3.85
CA PRO A 101 -16.67 8.05 5.08
C PRO A 101 -16.21 6.62 4.77
N VAL A 102 -15.37 6.06 5.64
CA VAL A 102 -15.07 4.61 5.60
C VAL A 102 -16.26 3.83 6.14
N ASP A 103 -16.76 2.89 5.33
CA ASP A 103 -17.83 1.96 5.71
C ASP A 103 -17.24 0.77 6.49
N ILE A 104 -17.65 0.56 7.74
CA ILE A 104 -17.18 -0.57 8.56
C ILE A 104 -18.32 -1.56 8.78
N PHE A 105 -18.10 -2.80 8.36
CA PHE A 105 -19.05 -3.91 8.44
C PHE A 105 -18.59 -4.94 9.46
N PHE A 106 -19.49 -5.37 10.34
CA PHE A 106 -19.17 -6.36 11.38
C PHE A 106 -19.73 -7.75 11.06
N GLU A 107 -20.61 -7.86 10.06
CA GLU A 107 -21.22 -9.09 9.61
C GLU A 107 -20.85 -9.38 8.14
N GLY A 108 -20.93 -10.65 7.76
CA GLY A 108 -20.88 -11.09 6.38
C GLY A 108 -22.10 -10.61 5.62
N ASN A 109 -21.88 -9.95 4.49
CA ASN A 109 -22.95 -9.39 3.65
C ASN A 109 -22.53 -9.35 2.16
N SER A 110 -23.35 -8.72 1.31
CA SER A 110 -23.09 -8.67 -0.13
C SER A 110 -21.83 -7.89 -0.53
N ILE A 111 -21.39 -6.93 0.29
CA ILE A 111 -20.14 -6.19 0.10
C ILE A 111 -18.96 -6.94 0.73
N CYS A 112 -19.21 -7.53 1.90
CA CYS A 112 -18.25 -8.23 2.73
C CYS A 112 -18.57 -9.73 2.79
N PRO A 113 -18.35 -10.52 1.73
CA PRO A 113 -18.46 -11.97 1.86
C PRO A 113 -17.40 -12.49 2.83
N ALA A 114 -17.82 -13.36 3.76
CA ALA A 114 -16.88 -14.04 4.65
C ALA A 114 -15.91 -14.90 3.83
N LEU A 115 -14.61 -14.61 3.93
CA LEU A 115 -13.56 -15.36 3.24
C LEU A 115 -12.98 -16.44 4.18
N PRO A 116 -12.83 -17.70 3.73
CA PRO A 116 -12.25 -18.75 4.57
C PRO A 116 -10.86 -18.36 5.10
N GLY A 117 -10.69 -18.42 6.42
CA GLY A 117 -9.43 -18.11 7.10
C GLY A 117 -9.12 -16.62 7.29
N ALA A 118 -9.91 -15.71 6.71
CA ALA A 118 -9.75 -14.28 6.95
C ALA A 118 -10.36 -13.89 8.31
N SER A 119 -9.64 -13.05 9.06
CA SER A 119 -10.21 -12.40 10.26
C SER A 119 -10.88 -11.08 9.93
N GLY A 120 -10.38 -10.38 8.91
CA GLY A 120 -10.99 -9.22 8.30
C GLY A 120 -10.29 -8.93 6.97
N TYR A 121 -10.77 -7.91 6.27
CA TYR A 121 -10.04 -7.26 5.19
C TYR A 121 -10.61 -5.86 4.93
N ALA A 122 -9.82 -5.00 4.30
CA ALA A 122 -10.25 -3.69 3.85
C ALA A 122 -10.03 -3.51 2.35
N SER A 123 -10.85 -2.68 1.71
CA SER A 123 -10.75 -2.38 0.28
C SER A 123 -11.48 -1.07 -0.06
N THR A 124 -11.63 -0.80 -1.35
CA THR A 124 -12.47 0.29 -1.88
C THR A 124 -13.59 -0.28 -2.75
N TYR A 125 -14.75 0.38 -2.78
CA TYR A 125 -15.88 -0.03 -3.64
C TYR A 125 -15.53 -0.03 -5.14
N GLN A 126 -14.52 0.75 -5.51
CA GLN A 126 -13.91 0.73 -6.83
C GLN A 126 -12.39 0.75 -6.68
N PRO A 127 -11.72 -0.40 -6.84
CA PRO A 127 -10.26 -0.38 -6.89
C PRO A 127 -9.77 0.23 -8.21
N TYR A 128 -10.52 0.08 -9.32
CA TYR A 128 -10.14 0.56 -10.66
C TYR A 128 -11.35 0.73 -11.60
N GLY A 129 -11.75 1.96 -11.94
CA GLY A 129 -12.59 2.25 -13.12
C GLY A 129 -14.09 2.49 -12.89
N SER A 130 -14.64 3.35 -13.76
CA SER A 130 -15.91 4.08 -13.71
C SER A 130 -17.18 3.23 -13.89
N GLY A 131 -17.47 2.31 -12.96
CA GLY A 131 -18.84 1.84 -12.79
C GLY A 131 -19.71 3.04 -12.40
N SER A 132 -20.57 3.52 -13.30
CA SER A 132 -21.42 4.68 -13.03
C SER A 132 -22.29 4.43 -11.80
N GLY A 133 -22.29 5.40 -10.87
CA GLY A 133 -23.19 5.40 -9.70
C GLY A 133 -22.69 4.68 -8.44
N GLN A 134 -21.48 4.10 -8.42
CA GLN A 134 -20.91 3.57 -7.17
C GLN A 134 -20.20 4.66 -6.36
N PRO A 135 -20.24 4.58 -5.03
CA PRO A 135 -19.47 5.48 -4.18
C PRO A 135 -17.97 5.20 -4.34
N VAL A 136 -17.16 6.25 -4.47
CA VAL A 136 -15.71 6.15 -4.30
C VAL A 136 -15.47 6.25 -2.79
N ARG A 137 -15.51 5.10 -2.10
CA ARG A 137 -15.31 5.01 -0.64
C ARG A 137 -14.43 3.81 -0.29
N ALA A 138 -13.75 3.90 0.85
CA ALA A 138 -13.11 2.76 1.48
C ALA A 138 -14.12 1.99 2.35
N TYR A 139 -13.87 0.71 2.55
CA TYR A 139 -14.61 -0.11 3.50
C TYR A 139 -13.71 -1.12 4.21
N ALA A 140 -14.17 -1.58 5.37
CA ALA A 140 -13.55 -2.61 6.18
C ALA A 140 -14.58 -3.70 6.54
N CYS A 141 -14.22 -4.96 6.35
CA CYS A 141 -15.02 -6.14 6.62
C CYS A 141 -14.40 -6.89 7.81
N LEU A 142 -15.13 -7.02 8.92
CA LEU A 142 -14.55 -7.48 10.19
C LEU A 142 -15.10 -8.82 10.70
N PHE A 143 -16.30 -9.23 10.27
CA PHE A 143 -16.94 -10.50 10.66
C PHE A 143 -17.10 -10.75 12.17
N LEU A 144 -16.90 -9.74 13.02
CA LEU A 144 -16.95 -9.87 14.48
C LEU A 144 -18.33 -10.33 14.97
N TRP A 145 -19.41 -9.90 14.31
CA TRP A 145 -20.76 -10.36 14.66
C TRP A 145 -20.94 -11.85 14.39
N ASP A 146 -20.53 -12.32 13.21
CA ASP A 146 -20.69 -13.74 12.85
C ASP A 146 -19.87 -14.63 13.77
N ARG A 147 -18.63 -14.23 14.09
CA ARG A 147 -17.75 -14.95 15.02
C ARG A 147 -18.30 -14.97 16.44
N GLN A 148 -18.92 -13.86 16.88
CA GLN A 148 -19.59 -13.79 18.18
C GLN A 148 -20.80 -14.74 18.23
N GLN A 149 -21.57 -14.85 17.14
CA GLN A 149 -22.70 -15.78 17.05
C GLN A 149 -22.24 -17.25 16.98
N ALA A 150 -21.10 -17.51 16.34
CA ALA A 150 -20.48 -18.83 16.29
C ALA A 150 -19.80 -19.24 17.62
N GLY A 151 -19.68 -18.33 18.59
CA GLY A 151 -18.98 -18.58 19.85
C GLY A 151 -17.45 -18.65 19.72
N GLU A 152 -16.89 -18.13 18.63
CA GLU A 152 -15.44 -18.07 18.38
C GLU A 152 -14.77 -16.93 19.15
N ILE A 153 -15.55 -15.89 19.47
CA ILE A 153 -15.13 -14.73 20.28
C ILE A 153 -16.24 -14.36 21.28
N ASP A 154 -15.87 -13.66 22.35
CA ASP A 154 -16.77 -13.22 23.42
C ASP A 154 -16.70 -11.70 23.68
N TYR A 155 -15.95 -10.97 22.86
CA TYR A 155 -15.66 -9.55 23.07
C TYR A 155 -16.50 -8.59 22.22
N PHE A 156 -17.34 -9.07 21.30
CA PHE A 156 -18.20 -8.23 20.47
C PHE A 156 -19.63 -8.16 21.02
N THR A 157 -19.73 -7.74 22.29
CA THR A 157 -20.99 -7.60 23.05
C THR A 157 -21.17 -6.16 23.55
N PRO A 158 -22.36 -5.75 24.02
CA PRO A 158 -22.54 -4.41 24.60
C PRO A 158 -21.61 -4.08 25.77
N ALA A 159 -21.10 -5.09 26.50
CA ALA A 159 -20.23 -4.89 27.65
C ALA A 159 -18.74 -4.77 27.26
N SER A 160 -18.34 -5.39 26.16
CA SER A 160 -16.93 -5.60 25.81
C SER A 160 -16.52 -4.98 24.48
N ALA A 161 -17.46 -4.67 23.58
CA ALA A 161 -17.14 -4.19 22.23
C ALA A 161 -16.45 -2.82 22.22
N GLY A 162 -16.52 -2.06 23.32
CA GLY A 162 -15.87 -0.75 23.47
C GLY A 162 -14.51 -0.79 24.16
N LEU A 163 -14.06 -1.95 24.65
CA LEU A 163 -12.75 -2.08 25.27
C LEU A 163 -11.65 -1.90 24.22
N ALA A 164 -10.51 -1.32 24.64
CA ALA A 164 -9.36 -1.12 23.76
C ALA A 164 -8.87 -2.43 23.11
N SER A 165 -8.85 -3.52 23.90
CA SER A 165 -8.49 -4.86 23.42
C SER A 165 -9.44 -5.41 22.35
N SER A 166 -10.68 -4.93 22.31
CA SER A 166 -11.68 -5.31 21.30
C SER A 166 -11.56 -4.50 20.01
N GLN A 167 -10.73 -3.45 19.99
CA GLN A 167 -10.56 -2.56 18.83
C GLN A 167 -9.47 -3.03 17.86
N THR A 168 -8.68 -4.05 18.20
CA THR A 168 -7.50 -4.45 17.40
C THR A 168 -7.84 -4.64 15.93
N LEU A 169 -8.87 -5.44 15.62
CA LEU A 169 -9.25 -5.70 14.23
C LEU A 169 -9.89 -4.47 13.56
N ILE A 170 -10.76 -3.73 14.27
CA ILE A 170 -11.41 -2.53 13.74
C ILE A 170 -10.35 -1.50 13.32
N VAL A 171 -9.38 -1.25 14.19
CA VAL A 171 -8.26 -0.33 13.95
C VAL A 171 -7.35 -0.84 12.84
N HIS A 172 -7.03 -2.13 12.85
CA HIS A 172 -6.19 -2.74 11.82
C HIS A 172 -6.78 -2.54 10.43
N GLU A 173 -8.03 -2.92 10.22
CA GLU A 173 -8.69 -2.79 8.92
C GLU A 173 -8.95 -1.33 8.54
N TYR A 174 -9.31 -0.47 9.49
CA TYR A 174 -9.40 0.97 9.22
C TYR A 174 -8.04 1.55 8.82
N ALA A 175 -6.94 1.12 9.44
CA ALA A 175 -5.61 1.63 9.17
C ALA A 175 -5.15 1.36 7.72
N HIS A 176 -5.67 0.31 7.05
CA HIS A 176 -5.44 0.13 5.62
C HIS A 176 -5.97 1.29 4.77
N SER A 177 -7.08 1.91 5.18
CA SER A 177 -7.67 3.05 4.45
C SER A 177 -6.78 4.30 4.47
N LEU A 178 -5.80 4.38 5.37
CA LEU A 178 -4.77 5.43 5.39
C LEU A 178 -3.75 5.24 4.25
N PHE A 179 -3.74 4.10 3.56
CA PHE A 179 -2.87 3.86 2.40
C PHE A 179 -3.63 3.88 1.08
N PHE A 180 -4.92 3.54 1.07
CA PHE A 180 -5.68 3.41 -0.17
C PHE A 180 -5.62 4.66 -1.04
N THR A 181 -5.28 4.46 -2.31
CA THR A 181 -5.00 5.48 -3.34
C THR A 181 -3.81 6.40 -3.05
N ARG A 182 -3.47 6.65 -1.78
CA ARG A 182 -2.30 7.41 -1.33
C ARG A 182 -0.99 6.70 -1.65
N HIS A 183 -0.98 5.38 -1.49
CA HIS A 183 0.17 4.52 -1.70
C HIS A 183 -0.23 3.29 -2.53
N ARG A 184 0.71 2.76 -3.32
CA ARG A 184 0.46 1.58 -4.17
C ARG A 184 0.10 0.32 -3.38
N TYR A 185 0.59 0.22 -2.16
CA TYR A 185 0.39 -0.90 -1.26
C TYR A 185 -0.10 -0.40 0.09
N SER A 186 -0.93 -1.20 0.75
CA SER A 186 -1.18 -1.04 2.17
C SER A 186 -0.23 -1.98 2.92
N TYR A 187 0.58 -1.42 3.82
CA TYR A 187 1.62 -2.19 4.49
C TYR A 187 1.12 -2.78 5.80
N GLU A 188 0.98 -4.10 5.80
CA GLU A 188 0.67 -4.94 6.97
C GLU A 188 1.50 -4.56 8.20
N ASP A 189 2.80 -4.29 8.02
CA ASP A 189 3.70 -3.94 9.12
C ASP A 189 3.22 -2.73 9.94
N PHE A 190 2.79 -1.65 9.28
CA PHE A 190 2.31 -0.43 9.95
C PHE A 190 0.95 -0.64 10.60
N VAL A 191 0.00 -1.22 9.86
CA VAL A 191 -1.37 -1.42 10.34
C VAL A 191 -1.42 -2.38 11.52
N ARG A 192 -0.56 -3.40 11.56
CA ARG A 192 -0.39 -4.31 12.70
C ARG A 192 0.29 -3.63 13.88
N TYR A 193 1.38 -2.90 13.63
CA TYR A 193 2.06 -2.18 14.69
C TYR A 193 1.13 -1.21 15.42
N TRP A 194 0.41 -0.36 14.66
CA TRP A 194 -0.52 0.59 15.24
C TRP A 194 -1.69 -0.11 15.95
N SER A 195 -2.27 -1.16 15.36
CA SER A 195 -3.40 -1.85 15.99
C SER A 195 -3.00 -2.54 17.30
N TYR A 196 -1.81 -3.14 17.36
CA TYR A 196 -1.29 -3.74 18.60
C TYR A 196 -0.94 -2.71 19.66
N LEU A 197 -0.33 -1.59 19.25
CA LEU A 197 0.02 -0.51 20.17
C LEU A 197 -1.23 0.12 20.81
N ILE A 198 -2.27 0.36 20.01
CA ILE A 198 -3.53 0.98 20.47
C ILE A 198 -4.34 0.03 21.34
N SER A 199 -4.43 -1.25 20.94
CA SER A 199 -5.27 -2.21 21.65
C SER A 199 -4.61 -2.82 22.89
N GLY A 200 -3.27 -2.79 22.97
CA GLY A 200 -2.51 -3.41 24.05
C GLY A 200 -2.63 -4.93 24.11
N THR A 201 -3.17 -5.59 23.08
CA THR A 201 -3.37 -7.05 23.06
C THR A 201 -2.07 -7.82 22.91
N VAL A 202 -1.05 -7.19 22.35
CA VAL A 202 0.30 -7.73 22.24
C VAL A 202 1.23 -6.94 23.16
N PRO A 203 2.03 -7.60 24.01
CA PRO A 203 3.02 -6.91 24.81
C PRO A 203 4.10 -6.33 23.89
N LEU A 204 4.20 -5.00 23.87
CA LEU A 204 5.24 -4.25 23.16
C LEU A 204 6.14 -3.51 24.15
N PRO A 205 6.90 -4.22 25.03
CA PRO A 205 7.66 -3.61 26.11
C PRO A 205 8.77 -2.65 25.62
N GLN A 206 9.17 -2.75 24.36
CA GLN A 206 10.17 -1.89 23.70
C GLN A 206 9.55 -1.06 22.56
N GLY A 207 8.22 -0.92 22.52
CA GLY A 207 7.51 -0.22 21.45
C GLY A 207 7.87 -0.78 20.07
N ALA A 208 8.25 0.11 19.15
CA ALA A 208 8.68 -0.22 17.80
C ALA A 208 9.84 -1.23 17.73
N CYS A 209 10.72 -1.29 18.74
CA CYS A 209 11.87 -2.20 18.76
C CYS A 209 11.51 -3.62 19.25
N SER A 210 10.25 -3.88 19.62
CA SER A 210 9.85 -5.17 20.19
C SER A 210 9.98 -6.33 19.19
N GLU A 211 10.73 -7.38 19.56
CA GLU A 211 10.85 -8.63 18.78
C GLU A 211 9.50 -9.30 18.53
N SER A 212 8.53 -9.10 19.43
CA SER A 212 7.18 -9.66 19.27
C SER A 212 6.58 -9.26 17.92
N LEU A 213 6.90 -8.08 17.38
CA LEU A 213 6.41 -7.63 16.08
C LEU A 213 6.84 -8.55 14.92
N ILE A 214 7.99 -9.23 15.02
CA ILE A 214 8.40 -10.23 14.02
C ILE A 214 7.45 -11.43 14.08
N THR A 215 7.17 -11.93 15.28
CA THR A 215 6.22 -13.04 15.50
C THR A 215 4.82 -12.70 14.98
N TYR A 216 4.41 -11.44 15.09
CA TYR A 216 3.12 -10.96 14.61
C TYR A 216 3.17 -10.39 13.16
N MET A 217 4.19 -10.77 12.38
CA MET A 217 4.36 -10.44 10.95
C MET A 217 4.34 -8.94 10.62
N ALA A 218 4.99 -8.13 11.46
CA ALA A 218 5.33 -6.74 11.20
C ALA A 218 6.86 -6.52 11.27
N PRO A 219 7.69 -7.31 10.55
CA PRO A 219 9.15 -7.29 10.69
C PRO A 219 9.83 -5.97 10.32
N MET A 220 9.22 -5.13 9.47
CA MET A 220 9.80 -3.85 9.05
C MET A 220 9.99 -2.89 10.23
N ILE A 221 9.02 -2.84 11.14
CA ILE A 221 8.99 -1.92 12.27
C ILE A 221 10.17 -2.13 13.24
N PRO A 222 10.40 -3.33 13.81
CA PRO A 222 11.54 -3.58 14.68
C PRO A 222 12.88 -3.58 13.93
N ALA A 223 12.88 -3.81 12.61
CA ALA A 223 14.09 -3.72 11.82
C ALA A 223 14.53 -2.24 11.64
N LEU A 224 13.61 -1.34 11.30
CA LEU A 224 13.85 0.11 11.26
C LEU A 224 14.28 0.65 12.64
N CYS A 225 13.59 0.23 13.70
CA CYS A 225 13.90 0.67 15.06
C CYS A 225 15.30 0.24 15.52
N ARG A 226 15.65 -1.05 15.36
CA ARG A 226 16.94 -1.56 15.85
C ARG A 226 18.13 -1.08 15.02
N GLN A 227 17.98 -0.96 13.70
CA GLN A 227 19.08 -0.57 12.82
C GLN A 227 19.29 0.96 12.76
N PHE A 228 18.22 1.74 12.83
CA PHE A 228 18.27 3.19 12.61
C PHE A 228 17.70 4.03 13.76
N GLY A 229 17.23 3.41 14.85
CA GLY A 229 16.64 4.12 15.98
C GLY A 229 15.25 4.69 15.71
N ALA A 230 14.56 4.25 14.65
CA ALA A 230 13.25 4.76 14.27
C ALA A 230 12.18 4.42 15.32
N GLY A 231 11.37 5.40 15.72
CA GLY A 231 10.22 5.26 16.61
C GLY A 231 8.94 5.88 16.05
N ASP A 232 7.94 6.03 16.92
CA ASP A 232 6.59 6.48 16.55
C ASP A 232 6.57 7.84 15.84
N ALA A 233 7.43 8.76 16.27
CA ALA A 233 7.54 10.08 15.66
C ALA A 233 8.08 9.98 14.21
N ASP A 234 9.08 9.13 13.98
CA ASP A 234 9.67 8.95 12.64
C ASP A 234 8.65 8.30 11.69
N PHE A 235 7.88 7.30 12.16
CA PHE A 235 6.82 6.68 11.37
C PHE A 235 5.70 7.66 11.02
N ARG A 236 5.31 8.52 11.97
CA ARG A 236 4.35 9.61 11.73
C ARG A 236 4.87 10.56 10.66
N ASP A 237 6.10 11.05 10.82
CA ASP A 237 6.71 12.02 9.90
C ASP A 237 6.81 11.45 8.48
N VAL A 238 7.17 10.17 8.35
CA VAL A 238 7.21 9.46 7.07
C VAL A 238 5.83 9.34 6.44
N MET A 239 4.79 8.99 7.21
CA MET A 239 3.42 8.93 6.69
C MET A 239 2.90 10.30 6.26
N GLN A 240 3.21 11.36 7.00
CA GLN A 240 2.90 12.75 6.61
C GLN A 240 3.64 13.17 5.35
N ARG A 241 4.90 12.73 5.17
CA ARG A 241 5.64 12.96 3.93
C ARG A 241 4.99 12.23 2.75
N ILE A 242 4.58 10.99 2.93
CA ILE A 242 3.84 10.22 1.92
C ILE A 242 2.53 10.91 1.53
N ASP A 243 1.75 11.38 2.50
CA ASP A 243 0.54 12.14 2.22
C ASP A 243 0.84 13.44 1.47
N THR A 244 1.87 14.20 1.88
CA THR A 244 2.29 15.42 1.19
C THR A 244 2.65 15.16 -0.27
N LEU A 245 3.37 14.06 -0.57
CA LEU A 245 3.68 13.67 -1.95
C LEU A 245 2.43 13.35 -2.75
N TYR A 246 1.49 12.59 -2.16
CA TYR A 246 0.20 12.27 -2.80
C TYR A 246 -0.64 13.51 -3.09
N GLN A 247 -0.82 14.41 -2.11
CA GLN A 247 -1.64 15.62 -2.25
C GLN A 247 -1.07 16.56 -3.35
N ASN A 248 0.24 16.56 -3.54
CA ASN A 248 0.90 17.35 -4.58
C ASN A 248 1.00 16.62 -5.93
N GLY A 249 0.47 15.40 -6.07
CA GLY A 249 0.56 14.62 -7.31
C GLY A 249 2.00 14.21 -7.66
N LEU A 250 2.86 14.05 -6.66
CA LEU A 250 4.27 13.70 -6.82
C LEU A 250 4.56 12.21 -6.59
N GLY A 251 3.53 11.36 -6.59
CA GLY A 251 3.68 9.92 -6.52
C GLY A 251 4.29 9.33 -7.80
N TYR A 252 5.24 8.40 -7.68
CA TYR A 252 5.85 7.70 -8.82
C TYR A 252 4.84 6.83 -9.59
N HIS A 253 3.67 6.55 -8.99
CA HIS A 253 2.54 5.89 -9.65
C HIS A 253 1.33 6.82 -9.67
N TYR A 254 1.56 8.03 -10.21
CA TYR A 254 0.65 9.17 -10.17
C TYR A 254 -0.86 8.83 -10.04
N PRO A 255 -1.56 9.38 -9.02
CA PRO A 255 -1.03 10.20 -7.93
C PRO A 255 -0.41 9.36 -6.78
N ALA A 256 -0.52 8.04 -6.80
CA ALA A 256 -0.10 7.17 -5.71
C ALA A 256 1.42 7.13 -5.54
N THR A 257 1.87 7.13 -4.28
CA THR A 257 3.28 6.93 -3.93
C THR A 257 3.70 5.46 -4.01
N SER A 258 5.00 5.19 -4.06
CA SER A 258 5.59 3.85 -4.23
C SER A 258 6.47 3.43 -3.04
N LEU A 259 6.80 2.14 -2.95
CA LEU A 259 7.74 1.63 -1.94
C LEU A 259 9.08 2.39 -1.95
N ALA A 260 9.57 2.78 -3.13
CA ALA A 260 10.79 3.59 -3.25
C ALA A 260 10.65 4.94 -2.55
N GLN A 261 9.49 5.60 -2.67
CA GLN A 261 9.23 6.87 -1.99
C GLN A 261 9.01 6.70 -0.47
N LEU A 262 8.47 5.56 -0.02
CA LEU A 262 8.40 5.23 1.39
C LEU A 262 9.81 5.09 1.98
N ARG A 263 10.68 4.32 1.31
CA ARG A 263 12.09 4.21 1.69
C ARG A 263 12.78 5.57 1.67
N GLU A 264 12.65 6.36 0.60
CA GLU A 264 13.27 7.69 0.50
C GLU A 264 12.82 8.63 1.63
N ALA A 265 11.55 8.54 2.05
CA ALA A 265 11.04 9.29 3.19
C ALA A 265 11.73 8.85 4.49
N PHE A 266 11.95 7.55 4.69
CA PHE A 266 12.77 7.05 5.79
C PHE A 266 14.22 7.50 5.70
N ASP A 267 14.83 7.42 4.52
CA ASP A 267 16.23 7.80 4.36
C ASP A 267 16.47 9.28 4.70
N GLN A 268 15.54 10.14 4.28
CA GLN A 268 15.56 11.56 4.63
C GLN A 268 15.33 11.78 6.12
N ARG A 269 14.40 11.03 6.72
CA ARG A 269 14.04 11.23 8.14
C ARG A 269 15.11 10.74 9.10
N LEU A 270 15.82 9.68 8.71
CA LEU A 270 16.83 8.99 9.52
C LEU A 270 18.25 9.39 9.14
N ASP A 271 18.43 10.22 8.10
CA ASP A 271 19.72 10.63 7.53
C ASP A 271 20.63 9.42 7.22
N ALA A 272 20.05 8.37 6.62
CA ALA A 272 20.73 7.09 6.39
C ALA A 272 20.16 6.34 5.17
N ASP A 273 20.97 5.55 4.46
CA ASP A 273 20.48 4.66 3.40
C ASP A 273 19.81 3.41 4.01
N THR A 274 18.47 3.37 4.03
CA THR A 274 17.70 2.24 4.54
C THR A 274 17.48 1.13 3.51
N ARG A 275 17.96 1.26 2.27
CA ARG A 275 17.73 0.29 1.18
C ARG A 275 18.14 -1.13 1.53
N ALA A 276 19.29 -1.32 2.17
CA ALA A 276 19.78 -2.64 2.55
C ALA A 276 18.79 -3.38 3.46
N LEU A 277 18.11 -2.65 4.35
CA LEU A 277 17.07 -3.19 5.22
C LEU A 277 15.86 -3.68 4.41
N PHE A 278 15.34 -2.84 3.50
CA PHE A 278 14.20 -3.23 2.66
C PHE A 278 14.53 -4.45 1.79
N LEU A 279 15.74 -4.53 1.23
CA LEU A 279 16.18 -5.71 0.49
C LEU A 279 16.28 -6.96 1.38
N ALA A 280 16.81 -6.82 2.61
CA ALA A 280 16.89 -7.91 3.57
C ALA A 280 15.51 -8.42 4.03
N LEU A 281 14.49 -7.56 4.01
CA LEU A 281 13.09 -7.92 4.27
C LEU A 281 12.40 -8.60 3.06
N GLY A 282 13.11 -8.81 1.95
CA GLY A 282 12.62 -9.52 0.77
C GLY A 282 11.91 -8.64 -0.26
N TYR A 283 11.94 -7.31 -0.11
CA TYR A 283 11.45 -6.41 -1.16
C TYR A 283 12.35 -6.47 -2.38
N ARG A 284 11.74 -6.42 -3.57
CA ARG A 284 12.48 -6.53 -4.84
C ARG A 284 13.25 -5.24 -5.11
N THR A 285 14.46 -5.36 -5.64
CA THR A 285 15.32 -4.21 -6.00
C THR A 285 14.59 -3.17 -6.84
N GLN A 286 13.77 -3.61 -7.82
CA GLN A 286 13.02 -2.69 -8.69
C GLN A 286 11.98 -1.86 -7.92
N THR A 287 11.42 -2.39 -6.84
CA THR A 287 10.39 -1.70 -6.03
C THR A 287 11.00 -0.78 -4.97
N VAL A 288 12.20 -1.10 -4.48
CA VAL A 288 12.91 -0.32 -3.45
C VAL A 288 13.56 0.94 -4.03
N GLY A 289 13.86 0.95 -5.34
CA GLY A 289 14.53 2.04 -6.02
C GLY A 289 16.06 1.90 -5.97
N MET A 290 16.74 2.48 -6.97
CA MET A 290 18.18 2.24 -7.20
C MET A 290 19.10 3.31 -6.59
N THR A 291 18.61 4.51 -6.29
CA THR A 291 19.46 5.63 -5.86
C THR A 291 19.02 6.25 -4.53
N TYR A 292 19.98 6.52 -3.66
CA TYR A 292 19.86 7.50 -2.57
C TYR A 292 20.58 8.76 -3.04
N THR A 293 19.82 9.72 -3.56
CA THR A 293 20.32 11.09 -3.73
C THR A 293 19.42 11.96 -2.88
N PRO A 294 19.90 12.54 -1.77
CA PRO A 294 19.10 13.47 -0.97
C PRO A 294 18.55 14.56 -1.90
N LEU A 295 17.23 14.63 -2.06
CA LEU A 295 16.62 15.70 -2.84
C LEU A 295 16.81 16.99 -2.02
N PRO A 296 17.42 18.05 -2.60
CA PRO A 296 17.39 19.36 -1.98
C PRO A 296 15.95 19.76 -1.64
N ALA A 297 15.73 20.37 -0.48
CA ALA A 297 14.43 20.90 -0.14
C ALA A 297 13.95 21.86 -1.24
N GLY A 298 12.82 21.54 -1.89
CA GLY A 298 12.21 22.37 -2.93
C GLY A 298 12.49 21.98 -4.38
N THR A 299 13.25 20.91 -4.67
CA THR A 299 13.34 20.38 -6.04
C THR A 299 12.21 19.38 -6.30
N ASN A 300 11.52 19.54 -7.44
CA ASN A 300 10.71 18.47 -8.02
C ASN A 300 11.61 17.23 -8.16
N PRO A 301 11.16 16.03 -7.75
CA PRO A 301 11.94 14.83 -7.95
C PRO A 301 12.24 14.69 -9.46
N PRO A 302 13.48 14.38 -9.86
CA PRO A 302 13.72 13.96 -11.24
C PRO A 302 12.79 12.76 -11.49
N LEU A 303 12.07 12.83 -12.61
CA LEU A 303 11.21 11.76 -13.06
C LEU A 303 12.12 10.56 -13.38
N TYR A 304 12.30 9.65 -12.43
CA TYR A 304 12.99 8.40 -12.70
C TYR A 304 12.10 7.58 -13.63
N VAL A 305 12.61 7.29 -14.83
CA VAL A 305 11.98 6.36 -15.77
C VAL A 305 11.98 4.98 -15.11
N TYR A 306 10.85 4.62 -14.51
CA TYR A 306 10.58 3.26 -14.12
C TYR A 306 10.18 2.46 -15.35
N ASP A 307 10.87 1.34 -15.55
CA ASP A 307 10.47 0.28 -16.46
C ASP A 307 8.99 -0.07 -16.23
N MET A 308 8.17 0.21 -17.25
CA MET A 308 6.73 0.08 -17.22
C MET A 308 6.36 -1.41 -17.21
N ARG A 309 6.06 -1.97 -16.04
CA ARG A 309 5.17 -3.14 -16.00
C ARG A 309 3.72 -2.68 -16.14
N MET A 310 3.20 -2.75 -17.36
CA MET A 310 1.75 -2.69 -17.62
C MET A 310 1.06 -3.88 -16.93
N PRO A 311 -0.15 -3.70 -16.37
CA PRO A 311 -0.83 -4.75 -15.64
C PRO A 311 -1.46 -5.77 -16.61
N ASN A 312 -1.09 -7.05 -16.44
CA ASN A 312 -1.74 -8.26 -16.99
C ASN A 312 -1.55 -8.65 -18.47
N ASP A 313 -0.54 -8.13 -19.18
CA ASP A 313 -0.20 -8.66 -20.50
C ASP A 313 0.85 -9.79 -20.40
N THR A 314 0.50 -10.97 -20.92
CA THR A 314 1.41 -12.12 -21.02
C THR A 314 2.23 -12.01 -22.31
N PHE A 315 3.56 -11.93 -22.21
CA PHE A 315 4.43 -12.12 -23.37
C PHE A 315 4.56 -13.62 -23.67
N GLY A 316 4.19 -14.04 -24.88
CA GLY A 316 4.38 -15.40 -25.37
C GLY A 316 5.53 -15.46 -26.36
N LEU A 317 6.47 -16.38 -26.15
CA LEU A 317 7.51 -16.73 -27.11
C LEU A 317 7.10 -18.03 -27.80
N TYR A 318 6.77 -17.97 -29.08
CA TYR A 318 6.37 -19.14 -29.87
C TYR A 318 7.52 -19.58 -30.77
N GLY A 319 8.31 -20.55 -30.28
CA GLY A 319 9.01 -21.51 -31.13
C GLY A 319 8.18 -22.79 -31.28
N SER A 320 8.68 -23.82 -31.95
CA SER A 320 8.02 -25.13 -32.08
C SER A 320 7.93 -25.90 -30.74
N GLY A 321 7.22 -25.34 -29.76
CA GLY A 321 7.08 -25.80 -28.38
C GLY A 321 6.67 -24.66 -27.43
N LEU A 322 5.71 -24.93 -26.53
CA LEU A 322 5.25 -23.98 -25.50
C LEU A 322 6.28 -23.92 -24.36
N LEU A 323 6.84 -22.74 -24.12
CA LEU A 323 7.82 -22.54 -23.06
C LEU A 323 7.55 -21.20 -22.36
N SER A 324 7.37 -21.24 -21.03
CA SER A 324 7.23 -20.05 -20.20
C SER A 324 8.57 -19.81 -19.51
N ALA A 325 9.19 -18.65 -19.75
CA ALA A 325 10.45 -18.26 -19.14
C ALA A 325 10.34 -16.87 -18.51
N THR A 326 10.98 -16.68 -17.36
CA THR A 326 11.16 -15.34 -16.76
C THR A 326 12.32 -14.66 -17.46
N ILE A 327 12.10 -13.47 -18.01
CA ILE A 327 13.16 -12.67 -18.64
C ILE A 327 14.02 -12.05 -17.53
N GLN A 328 15.31 -12.40 -17.50
CA GLN A 328 16.32 -11.66 -16.75
C GLN A 328 17.15 -10.82 -17.71
N LEU A 329 17.31 -9.53 -17.38
CA LEU A 329 18.27 -8.66 -18.05
C LEU A 329 19.64 -8.90 -17.41
N ALA A 330 20.59 -9.46 -18.17
CA ALA A 330 21.97 -9.54 -17.74
C ALA A 330 22.65 -8.16 -17.85
N GLU A 331 23.69 -7.92 -17.04
CA GLU A 331 24.49 -6.70 -17.13
C GLU A 331 25.11 -6.54 -18.53
N PRO A 332 25.19 -5.30 -19.05
CA PRO A 332 25.72 -5.05 -20.39
C PRO A 332 27.22 -5.42 -20.46
N GLY A 333 27.58 -6.30 -21.39
CA GLY A 333 28.96 -6.57 -21.77
C GLY A 333 29.26 -5.97 -23.15
N CYS A 334 30.35 -5.19 -23.28
CA CYS A 334 30.86 -4.83 -24.61
C CYS A 334 31.59 -6.05 -25.19
N VAL A 335 31.09 -6.57 -26.32
CA VAL A 335 31.74 -7.67 -27.04
C VAL A 335 32.78 -7.06 -28.00
N PRO A 336 34.06 -7.48 -27.98
CA PRO A 336 35.13 -6.83 -28.76
C PRO A 336 34.93 -6.80 -30.28
N SER A 337 34.00 -7.59 -30.82
CA SER A 337 33.74 -7.72 -32.26
C SER A 337 32.53 -6.94 -32.78
N ALA A 338 31.80 -6.19 -31.94
CA ALA A 338 30.64 -5.40 -32.37
C ALA A 338 30.65 -3.99 -31.75
N PRO A 339 30.34 -2.92 -32.51
CA PRO A 339 30.35 -1.54 -32.00
C PRO A 339 29.14 -1.19 -31.11
N PHE A 340 28.41 -2.19 -30.61
CA PHE A 340 27.16 -2.04 -29.86
C PHE A 340 27.24 -2.76 -28.52
N VAL A 341 26.53 -2.24 -27.52
CA VAL A 341 26.28 -2.95 -26.25
C VAL A 341 25.26 -4.05 -26.52
N ASP A 342 25.63 -5.32 -26.26
CA ASP A 342 24.73 -6.45 -26.46
C ASP A 342 24.02 -6.77 -25.13
N PHE A 343 22.69 -6.67 -25.13
CA PHE A 343 21.87 -7.13 -24.00
C PHE A 343 21.52 -8.59 -24.26
N SER A 344 22.15 -9.50 -23.51
CA SER A 344 21.81 -10.91 -23.58
C SER A 344 20.50 -11.16 -22.83
N LEU A 345 19.47 -11.59 -23.57
CA LEU A 345 18.31 -12.24 -22.98
C LEU A 345 18.73 -13.64 -22.52
N ALA A 346 18.94 -13.80 -21.22
CA ALA A 346 19.15 -15.12 -20.62
C ALA A 346 17.78 -15.77 -20.37
N PHE A 347 17.60 -16.99 -20.85
CA PHE A 347 16.42 -17.81 -20.56
C PHE A 347 16.83 -18.91 -19.58
N ASP A 348 16.21 -18.94 -18.40
CA ASP A 348 16.25 -20.13 -17.56
C ASP A 348 15.20 -21.12 -18.05
N LEU A 349 15.65 -22.15 -18.76
CA LEU A 349 14.83 -23.25 -19.23
C LEU A 349 14.67 -24.28 -18.11
N VAL A 350 13.63 -24.15 -17.28
CA VAL A 350 13.26 -25.21 -16.31
C VAL A 350 12.14 -26.05 -16.92
N GLN A 351 12.43 -27.28 -17.35
CA GLN A 351 11.38 -28.25 -17.64
C GLN A 351 10.75 -28.73 -16.32
N PRO A 352 9.41 -28.80 -16.22
CA PRO A 352 8.74 -29.34 -15.05
C PRO A 352 8.88 -30.87 -15.04
N GLY A 353 9.99 -31.39 -14.49
CA GLY A 353 10.19 -32.84 -14.38
C GLY A 353 11.53 -33.33 -13.83
N HIS A 354 12.60 -32.53 -13.86
CA HIS A 354 13.91 -32.98 -13.39
C HIS A 354 14.47 -32.03 -12.31
N ARG A 355 14.35 -32.46 -11.04
CA ARG A 355 15.18 -31.94 -9.95
C ARG A 355 16.51 -32.65 -10.04
N ASP A 356 17.46 -32.09 -10.78
CA ASP A 356 18.91 -32.21 -10.53
C ASP A 356 19.65 -31.18 -11.38
N TYR A 357 20.57 -30.45 -10.73
CA TYR A 357 21.29 -29.31 -11.27
C TYR A 357 22.29 -29.73 -12.35
N ALA A 358 21.95 -29.52 -13.62
CA ALA A 358 22.94 -29.35 -14.68
C ALA A 358 22.51 -28.18 -15.58
N PRO A 359 23.33 -27.11 -15.72
CA PRO A 359 23.06 -26.08 -16.72
C PRO A 359 23.12 -26.72 -18.12
N LEU A 360 22.01 -26.64 -18.86
CA LEU A 360 22.01 -26.98 -20.28
C LEU A 360 22.78 -25.89 -21.05
N PRO A 361 23.51 -26.25 -22.13
CA PRO A 361 24.17 -25.26 -22.96
C PRO A 361 23.14 -24.29 -23.57
N ALA A 362 23.51 -23.01 -23.63
CA ALA A 362 22.69 -21.97 -24.27
C ALA A 362 22.32 -22.40 -25.69
N PRO A 363 21.03 -22.37 -26.09
CA PRO A 363 20.68 -22.65 -27.47
C PRO A 363 21.27 -21.55 -28.36
N ALA A 364 22.06 -21.93 -29.36
CA ALA A 364 22.47 -21.04 -30.42
C ALA A 364 21.27 -20.80 -31.34
N PHE A 365 20.48 -19.75 -31.08
CA PHE A 365 19.42 -19.34 -31.99
C PHE A 365 20.03 -18.58 -33.18
N GLY A 366 20.18 -19.28 -34.31
CA GLY A 366 20.54 -18.69 -35.61
C GLY A 366 19.33 -18.22 -36.43
N GLY A 367 18.20 -17.88 -35.79
CA GLY A 367 16.96 -17.51 -36.46
C GLY A 367 16.26 -16.34 -35.76
N GLY A 368 15.51 -15.54 -36.54
CA GLY A 368 14.78 -14.38 -36.03
C GLY A 368 13.79 -14.74 -34.92
N LEU A 369 13.70 -13.87 -33.92
CA LEU A 369 12.79 -13.92 -32.79
C LEU A 369 11.50 -13.19 -33.16
N THR A 370 10.33 -13.84 -33.13
CA THR A 370 9.06 -13.15 -33.33
C THR A 370 8.47 -12.77 -31.97
N LEU A 371 8.29 -11.47 -31.72
CA LEU A 371 7.53 -10.99 -30.57
C LEU A 371 6.04 -10.95 -30.93
N ILE A 372 5.21 -11.51 -30.06
CA ILE A 372 3.76 -11.49 -30.19
C ILE A 372 3.19 -10.77 -28.96
N TYR A 373 2.43 -9.71 -29.20
CA TYR A 373 1.65 -9.01 -28.19
C TYR A 373 0.17 -9.26 -28.41
N LYS A 374 -0.53 -9.65 -27.33
CA LYS A 374 -1.96 -9.91 -27.33
C LYS A 374 -2.64 -8.84 -26.46
N PHE A 375 -3.50 -8.03 -27.06
CA PHE A 375 -4.52 -7.33 -26.26
C PHE A 375 -5.39 -8.43 -25.66
N GLY A 376 -5.56 -8.52 -24.34
CA GLY A 376 -6.32 -9.60 -23.67
C GLY A 376 -7.78 -9.77 -24.15
N ASP A 377 -8.74 -9.95 -23.25
CA ASP A 377 -10.14 -10.16 -23.67
C ASP A 377 -10.84 -8.89 -24.19
N ARG A 378 -10.09 -7.86 -24.56
CA ARG A 378 -10.58 -6.57 -25.05
C ARG A 378 -9.98 -6.27 -26.41
N ALA A 379 -10.84 -6.07 -27.41
CA ALA A 379 -10.45 -5.48 -28.68
C ALA A 379 -9.84 -4.08 -28.44
N PRO A 380 -8.90 -3.62 -29.29
CA PRO A 380 -8.41 -2.25 -29.22
C PRO A 380 -9.58 -1.27 -29.26
N ASN A 381 -9.49 -0.18 -28.50
CA ASN A 381 -10.50 0.88 -28.47
C ASN A 381 -10.79 1.32 -29.94
N PRO A 382 -12.06 1.40 -30.41
CA PRO A 382 -12.41 1.55 -31.83
C PRO A 382 -11.92 2.85 -32.53
N GLY A 383 -11.21 3.73 -31.81
CA GLY A 383 -10.49 4.88 -32.37
C GLY A 383 -8.96 4.71 -32.48
N ILE A 384 -8.40 3.58 -32.07
CA ILE A 384 -6.96 3.29 -32.11
C ILE A 384 -6.71 2.47 -33.38
N ASN A 385 -6.04 3.06 -34.38
CA ASN A 385 -5.56 2.31 -35.53
C ASN A 385 -4.37 1.45 -35.10
N PRO A 386 -4.51 0.12 -35.02
CA PRO A 386 -3.43 -0.70 -34.54
C PRO A 386 -2.24 -0.69 -35.52
N ALA A 387 -2.43 -0.33 -36.80
CA ALA A 387 -1.33 -0.11 -37.74
C ALA A 387 -0.37 1.03 -37.34
N ASN A 388 -0.64 1.74 -36.25
CA ASN A 388 0.26 2.72 -35.65
C ASN A 388 1.22 2.12 -34.63
N TYR A 389 1.01 0.91 -34.10
CA TYR A 389 1.97 0.35 -33.14
C TYR A 389 3.33 0.08 -33.80
N ARG A 390 4.40 0.42 -33.09
CA ARG A 390 5.78 0.18 -33.49
C ARG A 390 6.54 -0.45 -32.34
N PHE A 391 7.43 -1.37 -32.67
CA PHE A 391 8.43 -1.86 -31.73
C PHE A 391 9.69 -1.02 -31.91
N TYR A 392 10.24 -0.51 -30.81
CA TYR A 392 11.49 0.23 -30.82
C TYR A 392 12.58 -0.58 -30.12
N ARG A 393 13.74 -0.70 -30.76
CA ARG A 393 14.95 -1.26 -30.15
C ARG A 393 15.83 -0.13 -29.66
N ALA A 394 16.23 -0.19 -28.39
CA ALA A 394 17.29 0.66 -27.89
C ALA A 394 18.64 0.22 -28.47
N THR A 395 19.40 1.14 -29.04
CA THR A 395 20.76 0.93 -29.51
C THR A 395 21.67 1.88 -28.74
N ALA A 396 22.80 1.39 -28.24
CA ALA A 396 23.80 2.22 -27.58
C ALA A 396 25.18 1.91 -28.16
N GLN A 397 25.96 2.95 -28.46
CA GLN A 397 27.36 2.80 -28.86
C GLN A 397 28.24 2.62 -27.61
N CYS A 398 29.10 1.58 -27.61
CA CYS A 398 30.09 1.41 -26.54
C CYS A 398 30.99 2.66 -26.47
N GLY A 399 31.13 3.25 -25.27
CA GLY A 399 31.96 4.44 -25.03
C GLY A 399 31.24 5.79 -25.15
N SER A 400 29.94 5.82 -25.46
CA SER A 400 29.14 7.04 -25.47
C SER A 400 27.81 6.83 -24.72
N PRO A 401 27.80 6.92 -23.38
CA PRO A 401 26.59 6.70 -22.58
C PRO A 401 25.47 7.71 -22.85
N SER A 402 25.73 8.78 -23.62
CA SER A 402 24.78 9.83 -23.99
C SER A 402 24.11 9.65 -25.36
N ALA A 403 24.33 8.54 -26.06
CA ALA A 403 23.75 8.30 -27.39
C ALA A 403 22.97 6.97 -27.43
N ILE A 404 21.81 6.93 -26.79
CA ILE A 404 20.81 5.89 -27.02
C ILE A 404 20.04 6.26 -28.29
N GLY A 405 20.25 5.49 -29.36
CA GLY A 405 19.46 5.56 -30.60
C GLY A 405 18.28 4.59 -30.54
N TRP A 406 17.20 4.88 -31.25
CA TRP A 406 16.03 4.00 -31.34
C TRP A 406 15.86 3.51 -32.78
N GLN A 407 15.82 2.19 -32.96
CA GLN A 407 15.54 1.57 -34.26
C GLN A 407 14.10 1.07 -34.28
N GLU A 408 13.31 1.56 -35.23
CA GLU A 408 11.91 1.18 -35.41
C GLU A 408 11.79 -0.14 -36.17
N TYR A 409 10.91 -1.01 -35.68
CA TYR A 409 10.48 -2.24 -36.33
C TYR A 409 8.96 -2.19 -36.52
N PRO A 410 8.47 -2.28 -37.78
CA PRO A 410 7.04 -2.26 -38.04
C PRO A 410 6.38 -3.51 -37.45
N ALA A 411 5.23 -3.33 -36.78
CA ALA A 411 4.39 -4.42 -36.33
C ALA A 411 3.33 -4.75 -37.40
N THR A 412 3.07 -6.04 -37.60
CA THR A 412 1.97 -6.54 -38.43
C THR A 412 0.84 -7.00 -37.52
N ILE A 413 -0.39 -6.60 -37.83
CA ILE A 413 -1.58 -7.07 -37.12
C ILE A 413 -2.22 -8.22 -37.86
N ASP A 414 -2.50 -9.27 -37.10
CA ASP A 414 -3.47 -10.27 -37.50
C ASP A 414 -4.86 -9.83 -36.97
N HIS A 415 -5.72 -9.42 -37.90
CA HIS A 415 -7.05 -8.90 -37.60
C HIS A 415 -8.02 -9.97 -37.11
N ASP A 416 -7.77 -11.25 -37.42
CA ASP A 416 -8.66 -12.34 -37.03
C ASP A 416 -8.44 -12.75 -35.56
N THR A 417 -7.25 -12.50 -35.05
CA THR A 417 -6.82 -12.95 -33.71
C THR A 417 -6.51 -11.80 -32.74
N GLY A 418 -6.38 -10.58 -33.26
CA GLY A 418 -6.02 -9.39 -32.48
C GLY A 418 -4.55 -9.36 -32.06
N TYR A 419 -3.69 -10.20 -32.65
CA TYR A 419 -2.26 -10.21 -32.34
C TYR A 419 -1.50 -9.13 -33.09
N LEU A 420 -0.59 -8.46 -32.37
CA LEU A 420 0.50 -7.68 -32.95
C LEU A 420 1.74 -8.56 -33.02
N THR A 421 2.33 -8.68 -34.20
CA THR A 421 3.54 -9.46 -34.42
C THR A 421 4.66 -8.58 -34.96
N ALA A 422 5.88 -8.76 -34.46
CA ALA A 422 7.07 -8.20 -35.08
C ALA A 422 8.16 -9.26 -35.12
N THR A 423 8.72 -9.48 -36.31
CA THR A 423 9.89 -10.35 -36.48
C THR A 423 11.14 -9.53 -36.24
N ILE A 424 11.93 -9.97 -35.27
CA ILE A 424 13.10 -9.27 -34.79
C ILE A 424 14.31 -10.17 -35.04
N VAL A 425 15.27 -9.66 -35.80
CA VAL A 425 16.36 -10.50 -36.32
C VAL A 425 17.59 -10.51 -35.40
N GLN A 426 17.58 -9.79 -34.26
CA GLN A 426 18.74 -9.63 -33.37
C GLN A 426 18.35 -9.50 -31.89
N GLY A 427 19.25 -9.87 -30.97
CA GLY A 427 19.10 -9.65 -29.53
C GLY A 427 19.03 -8.16 -29.16
N GLY A 428 18.34 -7.82 -28.06
CA GLY A 428 18.21 -6.45 -27.56
C GLY A 428 16.98 -6.22 -26.70
N THR A 429 16.87 -5.01 -26.13
CA THR A 429 15.69 -4.54 -25.40
C THR A 429 14.71 -3.87 -26.36
N TYR A 430 13.45 -4.29 -26.30
CA TYR A 430 12.38 -3.80 -27.16
C TYR A 430 11.24 -3.21 -26.34
N ALA A 431 10.66 -2.11 -26.80
CA ALA A 431 9.45 -1.51 -26.24
C ALA A 431 8.36 -1.41 -27.32
N LEU A 432 7.12 -1.74 -26.95
CA LEU A 432 5.93 -1.52 -27.79
C LEU A 432 5.36 -0.14 -27.47
N MET A 433 5.24 0.74 -28.46
CA MET A 433 4.79 2.12 -28.24
C MET A 433 3.83 2.60 -29.34
N GLN A 434 3.04 3.63 -29.01
CA GLN A 434 2.17 4.36 -29.94
C GLN A 434 2.85 5.69 -30.40
N PRO A 435 2.93 5.98 -31.71
CA PRO A 435 3.57 7.18 -32.27
C PRO A 435 2.97 8.51 -31.80
N ASP A 436 1.68 8.54 -31.52
CA ASP A 436 0.95 9.71 -31.05
C ASP A 436 1.24 10.06 -29.59
N VAL A 437 1.74 9.11 -28.80
CA VAL A 437 2.27 9.34 -27.45
C VAL A 437 3.66 9.99 -27.52
N ILE A 438 4.49 9.58 -28.49
CA ILE A 438 5.84 10.12 -28.74
C ILE A 438 5.77 11.62 -29.12
N ALA A 439 4.86 11.99 -30.00
CA ALA A 439 4.73 13.38 -30.47
C ALA A 439 4.27 14.36 -29.37
N ARG A 440 3.59 13.89 -28.32
CA ARG A 440 3.06 14.73 -27.23
C ARG A 440 3.96 14.83 -26.00
N ARG A 441 4.87 13.87 -25.81
CA ARG A 441 5.68 13.77 -24.58
C ARG A 441 7.18 13.73 -24.82
N GLY A 442 7.63 13.66 -26.08
CA GLY A 442 9.05 13.48 -26.40
C GLY A 442 9.56 12.07 -26.05
N PHE A 443 10.76 11.76 -26.51
CA PHE A 443 11.55 10.65 -25.99
C PHE A 443 12.44 11.24 -24.88
N GLU A 444 12.06 11.07 -23.62
CA GLU A 444 12.90 11.38 -22.45
C GLU A 444 13.38 10.10 -21.77
#